data_AF-A0A1V9WZ44-F1
#
_entry.id   AF-A0A1V9WZ44-F1
#
_cell.length_a   1.000
_cell.length_b   1.000
_cell.length_c   1.000
_cell.angle_alpha   90.00
_cell.angle_beta   90.00
_cell.angle_gamma   90.00
#
_symmetry.space_group_name_H-M   'P 1'
#
loop_
_entity.id
_entity.type
_entity.pdbx_description
1 polymer ?
#
loop_
_entity_poly.entity_id
_entity_poly.type
_entity_poly.pdbx_seq_one_letter_code
_entity_poly.pdbx_strand_id
1 'polypeptide(L)'
;MHVARIVNGSVAATMFPWTVMVIKTSYGEVQSFGTGALVTPLHVITAAHLLQMPGEKVAIKYGSNVVEKMKIAPAVGVRTISNRFRIEEDIALLLLETPLSSVRRLCVPPLDSGDPDKIPPEGKPIVIAGFGAIEESAPGEGGFTPRQLMYTNEIVLPDNHCDDYEGVLISKTFCAKARGTGICRTMVQN
;
A
#
# COMPACT_ATOMS: atom_id res chain seq x y z
N MET A 1 10.65 11.88 19.64
CA MET A 1 9.30 11.33 19.33
C MET A 1 8.88 11.81 17.95
N HIS A 2 9.21 11.07 16.90
CA HIS A 2 8.71 11.38 15.55
C HIS A 2 7.72 10.29 15.15
N VAL A 3 6.46 10.68 14.99
CA VAL A 3 5.36 9.80 14.58
C VAL A 3 5.43 9.70 13.05
N ALA A 4 5.55 8.50 12.49
CA ALA A 4 5.36 8.30 11.06
C ALA A 4 3.89 8.68 10.71
N ARG A 5 3.73 9.66 9.80
CA ARG A 5 2.45 10.26 9.39
C ARG A 5 2.48 10.60 7.91
N ILE A 6 1.50 10.18 7.09
CA ILE A 6 1.23 10.85 5.81
C ILE A 6 1.37 12.37 6.03
N VAL A 7 2.25 13.04 5.28
CA VAL A 7 2.71 14.38 5.63
C VAL A 7 1.51 15.31 5.61
N ASN A 8 1.12 15.83 6.78
CA ASN A 8 -0.11 16.62 6.97
C ASN A 8 -1.43 15.91 6.55
N GLY A 9 -1.46 14.57 6.58
CA GLY A 9 -2.66 13.77 6.35
C GLY A 9 -3.66 13.82 7.51
N SER A 10 -4.88 13.35 7.25
CA SER A 10 -5.99 13.26 8.21
C SER A 10 -6.20 11.84 8.71
N VAL A 11 -6.79 11.69 9.90
CA VAL A 11 -7.15 10.37 10.45
C VAL A 11 -8.33 9.81 9.67
N ALA A 12 -8.18 8.61 9.11
CA ALA A 12 -9.17 8.03 8.20
C ALA A 12 -10.41 7.44 8.90
N ALA A 13 -10.41 7.32 10.23
CA ALA A 13 -11.45 6.66 11.00
C ALA A 13 -11.89 5.34 10.32
N THR A 14 -13.16 5.16 10.00
CA THR A 14 -13.71 3.95 9.35
C THR A 14 -13.91 4.09 7.84
N MET A 15 -13.31 5.09 7.19
CA MET A 15 -13.58 5.41 5.77
C MET A 15 -13.08 4.34 4.78
N PHE A 16 -11.98 3.65 5.11
CA PHE A 16 -11.36 2.65 4.23
C PHE A 16 -11.29 1.29 4.93
N PRO A 17 -12.44 0.61 5.11
CA PRO A 17 -12.53 -0.62 5.89
C PRO A 17 -11.80 -1.82 5.28
N TRP A 18 -11.48 -1.77 3.99
CA TRP A 18 -10.68 -2.79 3.29
C TRP A 18 -9.17 -2.64 3.55
N THR A 19 -8.72 -1.52 4.12
CA THR A 19 -7.29 -1.26 4.32
C THR A 19 -6.74 -2.11 5.45
N VAL A 20 -5.64 -2.81 5.18
CA VAL A 20 -4.93 -3.65 6.14
C VAL A 20 -3.48 -3.22 6.24
N MET A 21 -2.87 -3.49 7.38
CA MET A 21 -1.42 -3.34 7.55
C MET A 21 -0.78 -4.70 7.29
N VAL A 22 0.00 -4.82 6.22
CA VAL A 22 0.78 -6.02 5.94
C VAL A 22 2.00 -5.98 6.85
N ILE A 23 2.26 -7.08 7.55
CA ILE A 23 3.42 -7.21 8.44
C ILE A 23 4.22 -8.45 8.06
N LYS A 24 5.53 -8.31 8.15
CA LYS A 24 6.47 -9.41 8.05
C LYS A 24 7.21 -9.57 9.34
N THR A 25 7.29 -10.81 9.77
CA THR A 25 7.92 -11.15 11.04
C THR A 25 9.00 -12.20 10.85
N SER A 26 10.13 -11.97 11.51
CA SER A 26 11.24 -12.91 11.62
C SER A 26 11.63 -13.01 13.09
N TYR A 27 11.85 -14.23 13.59
CA TYR A 27 12.16 -14.50 15.00
C TYR A 27 11.20 -13.85 16.04
N GLY A 28 9.95 -13.59 15.66
CA GLY A 28 8.94 -12.97 16.52
C GLY A 28 8.91 -11.44 16.49
N GLU A 29 9.81 -10.80 15.74
CA GLU A 29 9.87 -9.34 15.59
C GLU A 29 9.38 -8.90 14.22
N VAL A 30 8.73 -7.74 14.15
CA VAL A 30 8.29 -7.12 12.89
C VAL A 30 9.52 -6.57 12.18
N GLN A 31 9.87 -7.18 11.05
CA GLN A 31 10.98 -6.73 10.18
C GLN A 31 10.52 -5.62 9.25
N SER A 32 9.33 -5.77 8.68
CA SER A 32 8.76 -4.79 7.76
C SER A 32 7.26 -4.70 7.87
N PHE A 33 6.74 -3.57 7.44
CA PHE A 33 5.31 -3.37 7.29
C PHE A 33 4.99 -2.47 6.11
N GLY A 34 3.77 -2.60 5.62
CA GLY A 34 3.22 -1.76 4.58
C GLY A 34 1.71 -1.79 4.58
N THR A 35 1.12 -1.30 3.50
CA THR A 35 -0.34 -1.24 3.34
C THR A 35 -0.78 -2.24 2.29
N GLY A 36 -1.90 -2.92 2.55
CA GLY A 36 -2.61 -3.72 1.56
C GLY A 36 -4.11 -3.42 1.58
N ALA A 37 -4.83 -4.03 0.64
CA ALA A 37 -6.28 -3.93 0.54
C ALA A 37 -6.94 -5.31 0.40
N LEU A 38 -7.96 -5.57 1.22
CA LEU A 38 -8.80 -6.77 1.11
C LEU A 38 -9.71 -6.66 -0.12
N VAL A 39 -9.54 -7.56 -1.09
CA VAL A 39 -10.30 -7.57 -2.35
C VAL A 39 -11.28 -8.74 -2.44
N THR A 40 -11.01 -9.82 -1.73
CA THR A 40 -11.96 -10.90 -1.44
C THR A 40 -11.86 -11.28 0.04
N PRO A 41 -12.75 -12.11 0.61
CA PRO A 41 -12.58 -12.56 2.00
C PRO A 41 -11.24 -13.26 2.28
N LEU A 42 -10.56 -13.79 1.26
CA LEU A 42 -9.31 -14.55 1.40
C LEU A 42 -8.10 -13.87 0.76
N HIS A 43 -8.28 -12.76 0.06
CA HIS A 43 -7.24 -12.16 -0.77
C HIS A 43 -6.97 -10.71 -0.41
N VAL A 44 -5.71 -10.41 -0.16
CA VAL A 44 -5.20 -9.05 0.02
C VAL A 44 -4.23 -8.73 -1.12
N ILE A 45 -4.45 -7.60 -1.80
CA ILE A 45 -3.50 -7.03 -2.74
C ILE A 45 -2.54 -6.11 -1.97
N THR A 46 -1.26 -6.18 -2.29
CA THR A 46 -0.20 -5.37 -1.69
C THR A 46 0.97 -5.22 -2.67
N ALA A 47 1.97 -4.40 -2.33
CA ALA A 47 3.22 -4.31 -3.07
C ALA A 47 4.06 -5.60 -2.89
N ALA A 48 4.70 -6.06 -3.98
CA ALA A 48 5.57 -7.24 -3.96
C ALA A 48 6.89 -6.96 -3.24
N HIS A 49 7.39 -5.72 -3.29
CA HIS A 49 8.65 -5.35 -2.65
C HIS A 49 8.64 -5.57 -1.14
N LEU A 50 7.45 -5.47 -0.52
CA LEU A 50 7.30 -5.78 0.89
C LEU A 50 7.73 -7.22 1.19
N LEU A 51 7.55 -8.16 0.25
CA LEU A 51 7.63 -9.60 0.46
C LEU A 51 8.95 -10.26 -0.01
N GLN A 52 9.94 -9.50 -0.48
CA GLN A 52 11.09 -10.06 -1.24
C GLN A 52 12.03 -11.01 -0.47
N MET A 53 12.08 -10.97 0.87
CA MET A 53 13.01 -11.81 1.64
C MET A 53 12.43 -13.22 1.94
N PRO A 54 13.15 -14.31 1.60
CA PRO A 54 12.70 -15.68 1.86
C PRO A 54 12.77 -16.06 3.34
N GLY A 55 11.87 -16.97 3.78
CA GLY A 55 11.88 -17.55 5.13
C GLY A 55 11.05 -16.82 6.18
N GLU A 56 10.43 -15.70 5.83
CA GLU A 56 9.67 -14.87 6.77
C GLU A 56 8.18 -15.22 6.83
N LYS A 57 7.57 -15.02 8.01
CA LYS A 57 6.13 -15.18 8.18
C LYS A 57 5.42 -13.89 7.79
N VAL A 58 4.46 -13.98 6.89
CA VAL A 58 3.61 -12.87 6.45
C VAL A 58 2.26 -12.95 7.16
N ALA A 59 1.79 -11.82 7.68
CA ALA A 59 0.45 -11.69 8.23
C ALA A 59 -0.11 -10.31 7.89
N ILE A 60 -1.40 -10.14 8.16
CA ILE A 60 -2.08 -8.85 8.09
C ILE A 60 -2.60 -8.47 9.47
N LYS A 61 -2.61 -7.17 9.75
CA LYS A 61 -3.41 -6.54 10.80
C LYS A 61 -4.64 -5.90 10.16
N TYR A 62 -5.83 -6.13 10.71
CA TYR A 62 -7.11 -5.68 10.13
C TYR A 62 -8.17 -5.29 11.18
N GLY A 63 -9.27 -4.69 10.73
CA GLY A 63 -10.50 -4.52 11.52
C GLY A 63 -10.53 -3.33 12.48
N SER A 64 -9.52 -2.46 12.47
CA SER A 64 -9.49 -1.21 13.21
C SER A 64 -8.66 -0.16 12.48
N ASN A 65 -8.96 1.11 12.73
CA ASN A 65 -8.12 2.22 12.31
C ASN A 65 -6.97 2.50 13.27
N VAL A 66 -6.95 1.88 14.46
CA VAL A 66 -5.89 2.01 15.47
C VAL A 66 -5.09 0.70 15.49
N VAL A 67 -3.78 0.77 15.22
CA VAL A 67 -2.93 -0.41 14.98
C VAL A 67 -2.91 -1.38 16.16
N GLU A 68 -2.91 -0.86 17.38
CA GLU A 68 -2.94 -1.67 18.61
C GLU A 68 -4.25 -2.44 18.80
N LYS A 69 -5.34 -1.98 18.19
CA LYS A 69 -6.67 -2.60 18.27
C LYS A 69 -6.98 -3.53 17.09
N MET A 70 -6.03 -3.69 16.17
CA MET A 70 -6.21 -4.55 15.00
C MET A 70 -6.07 -6.03 15.36
N LYS A 71 -6.86 -6.87 14.68
CA LYS A 71 -6.73 -8.32 14.73
C LYS A 71 -5.64 -8.78 13.77
N ILE A 72 -5.01 -9.91 14.05
CA ILE A 72 -4.00 -10.52 13.18
C ILE A 72 -4.63 -11.70 12.41
N ALA A 73 -4.35 -11.79 11.11
CA ALA A 73 -4.64 -12.98 10.31
C ALA A 73 -3.37 -13.40 9.54
N PRO A 74 -2.94 -14.67 9.63
CA PRO A 74 -1.79 -15.16 8.89
C PRO A 74 -2.09 -15.32 7.40
N ALA A 75 -1.06 -15.09 6.58
CA ALA A 75 -1.07 -15.46 5.18
C ALA A 75 -0.42 -16.86 5.02
N VAL A 76 -1.08 -17.74 4.27
CA VAL A 76 -0.62 -19.10 3.97
C VAL A 76 0.02 -19.21 2.59
N GLY A 77 -0.06 -18.15 1.78
CA GLY A 77 0.55 -18.11 0.47
C GLY A 77 0.70 -16.69 -0.06
N VAL A 78 1.63 -16.56 -1.01
CA VAL A 78 1.88 -15.33 -1.77
C VAL A 78 1.87 -15.70 -3.25
N ARG A 79 1.20 -14.89 -4.08
CA ARG A 79 1.30 -14.95 -5.54
C ARG A 79 1.84 -13.63 -6.05
N THR A 80 2.88 -13.69 -6.87
CA THR A 80 3.46 -12.55 -7.58
C THR A 80 3.27 -12.72 -9.09
N ILE A 81 3.33 -11.62 -9.85
CA ILE A 81 3.26 -11.68 -11.32
C ILE A 81 4.48 -12.42 -11.89
N SER A 82 5.65 -12.18 -11.30
CA SER A 82 6.92 -12.74 -11.74
C SER A 82 7.71 -13.27 -10.53
N ASN A 83 8.57 -14.26 -10.79
CA ASN A 83 9.55 -14.78 -9.83
C ASN A 83 10.76 -13.84 -9.65
N ARG A 84 10.92 -12.85 -10.54
CA ARG A 84 11.94 -11.79 -10.44
C ARG A 84 11.25 -10.48 -10.14
N PHE A 85 11.71 -9.78 -9.10
CA PHE A 85 11.21 -8.45 -8.80
C PHE A 85 11.50 -7.50 -9.98
N ARG A 86 10.46 -6.79 -10.39
CA ARG A 86 10.45 -5.78 -11.43
C ARG A 86 9.63 -4.63 -10.89
N ILE A 87 10.15 -3.41 -10.93
CA ILE A 87 9.49 -2.23 -10.36
C ILE A 87 8.12 -2.03 -11.02
N GLU A 88 8.04 -2.32 -12.32
CA GLU A 88 6.83 -2.25 -13.12
C GLU A 88 5.81 -3.38 -12.85
N GLU A 89 6.14 -4.35 -11.99
CA GLU A 89 5.27 -5.46 -11.57
C GLU A 89 5.26 -5.59 -10.03
N ASP A 90 5.33 -4.47 -9.34
CA ASP A 90 5.32 -4.38 -7.87
C ASP A 90 3.94 -4.65 -7.25
N ILE A 91 3.41 -5.83 -7.51
CA ILE A 91 2.11 -6.28 -7.01
C ILE A 91 2.17 -7.75 -6.58
N ALA A 92 1.59 -8.02 -5.43
CA ALA A 92 1.45 -9.35 -4.86
C ALA A 92 0.05 -9.57 -4.29
N LEU A 93 -0.38 -10.83 -4.31
CA LEU A 93 -1.61 -11.31 -3.69
C LEU A 93 -1.26 -12.20 -2.50
N LEU A 94 -1.70 -11.80 -1.31
CA LEU A 94 -1.64 -12.65 -0.12
C LEU A 94 -2.88 -13.52 -0.05
N LEU A 95 -2.69 -14.81 0.23
CA LEU A 95 -3.75 -15.77 0.51
C LEU A 95 -3.86 -15.94 2.03
N LEU A 96 -5.00 -15.55 2.60
CA LEU A 96 -5.26 -15.67 4.03
C LEU A 96 -5.67 -17.10 4.39
N GLU A 97 -5.34 -17.55 5.60
CA GLU A 97 -5.76 -18.86 6.12
C GLU A 97 -7.28 -18.92 6.33
N THR A 98 -7.86 -17.83 6.85
CA THR A 98 -9.27 -17.75 7.27
C THR A 98 -9.97 -16.59 6.56
N PRO A 99 -11.21 -16.78 6.06
CA PRO A 99 -11.94 -15.73 5.36
C PRO A 99 -12.39 -14.61 6.31
N LEU A 100 -12.15 -13.36 5.92
CA LEU A 100 -12.54 -12.14 6.63
C LEU A 100 -13.92 -11.62 6.17
N SER A 101 -14.96 -12.46 6.27
CA SER A 101 -16.28 -12.18 5.70
C SER A 101 -17.00 -10.94 6.27
N SER A 102 -16.64 -10.48 7.47
CA SER A 102 -17.22 -9.29 8.11
C SER A 102 -16.55 -7.97 7.70
N VAL A 103 -15.44 -8.02 6.96
CA VAL A 103 -14.69 -6.85 6.52
C VAL A 103 -15.16 -6.45 5.11
N ARG A 104 -15.44 -5.16 4.90
CA ARG A 104 -15.78 -4.65 3.55
C ARG A 104 -14.56 -4.76 2.64
N ARG A 105 -14.81 -5.00 1.36
CA ARG A 105 -13.78 -5.26 0.34
C ARG A 105 -13.65 -4.07 -0.62
N LEU A 106 -12.44 -3.87 -1.12
CA LEU A 106 -12.17 -2.94 -2.21
C LEU A 106 -12.62 -3.56 -3.54
N CYS A 107 -13.31 -2.79 -4.37
CA CYS A 107 -13.61 -3.19 -5.74
C CYS A 107 -12.34 -3.12 -6.59
N VAL A 108 -12.08 -4.15 -7.38
CA VAL A 108 -10.99 -4.17 -8.36
C VAL A 108 -11.60 -3.96 -9.75
N PRO A 109 -11.07 -3.04 -10.58
CA PRO A 109 -11.57 -2.86 -11.94
C PRO A 109 -11.41 -4.15 -12.77
N PRO A 110 -12.42 -4.58 -13.56
CA PRO A 110 -12.31 -5.79 -14.38
C PRO A 110 -11.31 -5.63 -15.54
N LEU A 111 -10.67 -6.76 -15.93
CA LEU A 111 -9.64 -6.85 -16.98
C LEU A 111 -10.17 -6.49 -18.38
N ASP A 112 -11.42 -6.84 -18.66
CA ASP A 112 -11.97 -6.92 -20.02
C ASP A 112 -12.51 -5.59 -20.55
N SER A 113 -12.33 -4.50 -19.82
CA SER A 113 -13.07 -3.28 -20.13
C SER A 113 -12.55 -2.51 -21.33
N GLY A 114 -11.31 -2.72 -21.79
CA GLY A 114 -10.74 -1.95 -22.91
C GLY A 114 -10.86 -0.43 -22.75
N ASP A 115 -11.09 0.05 -21.52
CA ASP A 115 -11.58 1.38 -21.24
C ASP A 115 -10.42 2.23 -20.68
N PRO A 116 -9.93 3.22 -21.44
CA PRO A 116 -8.90 4.14 -20.97
C PRO A 116 -9.35 4.98 -19.76
N ASP A 117 -10.65 5.02 -19.42
CA ASP A 117 -11.21 5.77 -18.27
C ASP A 117 -10.97 5.08 -16.90
N LYS A 118 -10.18 4.01 -16.84
CA LYS A 118 -9.91 3.27 -15.58
C LYS A 118 -8.60 3.60 -14.90
N ILE A 119 -7.69 4.28 -15.58
CA ILE A 119 -6.63 5.04 -14.90
C ILE A 119 -7.30 6.33 -14.42
N PRO A 120 -7.13 6.74 -13.16
CA PRO A 120 -7.60 8.05 -12.70
C PRO A 120 -7.19 9.14 -13.72
N PRO A 121 -8.13 9.92 -14.28
CA PRO A 121 -7.77 10.86 -15.34
C PRO A 121 -6.86 11.97 -14.84
N GLU A 122 -6.01 12.51 -15.72
CA GLU A 122 -5.18 13.68 -15.41
C GLU A 122 -5.99 14.81 -14.76
N GLY A 123 -5.42 15.45 -13.75
CA GLY A 123 -6.05 16.55 -13.03
C GLY A 123 -7.19 16.14 -12.10
N LYS A 124 -7.59 14.85 -12.06
CA LYS A 124 -8.62 14.37 -11.13
C LYS A 124 -8.04 14.12 -9.74
N PRO A 125 -8.86 14.34 -8.69
CA PRO A 125 -8.45 14.01 -7.34
C PRO A 125 -8.49 12.50 -7.10
N ILE A 126 -7.49 12.00 -6.37
CA ILE A 126 -7.47 10.65 -5.82
C ILE A 126 -7.26 10.72 -4.31
N VAL A 127 -7.70 9.66 -3.63
CA VAL A 127 -7.51 9.52 -2.19
C VAL A 127 -6.51 8.41 -1.94
N ILE A 128 -5.51 8.69 -1.09
CA ILE A 128 -4.51 7.70 -0.68
C ILE A 128 -4.64 7.51 0.81
N ALA A 129 -4.78 6.26 1.23
CA ALA A 129 -4.91 5.87 2.63
C ALA A 129 -3.98 4.71 2.95
N GLY A 130 -3.33 4.75 4.11
CA GLY A 130 -2.43 3.68 4.48
C GLY A 130 -1.79 3.81 5.85
N PHE A 131 -1.06 2.74 6.18
CA PHE A 131 -0.20 2.57 7.34
C PHE A 131 1.28 2.64 6.93
N GLY A 132 1.59 3.28 5.80
CA GLY A 132 2.96 3.39 5.29
C GLY A 132 3.85 4.30 6.16
N ALA A 133 5.15 4.04 6.13
CA ALA A 133 6.14 4.94 6.66
C ALA A 133 6.25 6.22 5.80
N ILE A 134 6.75 7.29 6.39
CA ILE A 134 6.93 8.59 5.71
C ILE A 134 8.25 8.70 4.97
N GLU A 135 9.18 7.84 5.35
CA GLU A 135 10.51 7.69 4.84
C GLU A 135 10.69 6.18 4.67
N GLU A 136 11.12 5.77 3.48
CA GLU A 136 11.65 4.43 3.28
C GLU A 136 13.04 4.42 3.88
N SER A 137 13.21 3.71 5.00
CA SER A 137 14.52 3.63 5.67
C SER A 137 15.50 2.75 4.87
N ALA A 138 14.96 1.88 4.01
CA ALA A 138 15.56 1.04 2.98
C ALA A 138 14.41 0.27 2.29
N PRO A 139 14.62 -0.43 1.15
CA PRO A 139 13.63 -1.36 0.61
C PRO A 139 13.24 -2.40 1.66
N GLY A 140 11.99 -2.36 2.11
CA GLY A 140 11.50 -3.26 3.16
C GLY A 140 11.75 -2.80 4.60
N GLU A 141 12.23 -1.58 4.85
CA GLU A 141 12.28 -1.02 6.21
C GLU A 141 11.25 0.09 6.37
N GLY A 142 10.03 -0.30 6.75
CA GLY A 142 9.08 0.67 7.30
C GLY A 142 9.69 1.28 8.55
N GLY A 143 9.78 2.61 8.63
CA GLY A 143 10.28 3.32 9.81
C GLY A 143 9.44 3.08 11.08
N PHE A 144 9.14 4.11 11.87
CA PHE A 144 8.29 3.89 13.05
C PHE A 144 6.91 3.37 12.66
N THR A 145 6.45 2.30 13.32
CA THR A 145 5.10 1.76 13.13
C THR A 145 4.05 2.86 13.36
N PRO A 146 3.12 3.08 12.42
CA PRO A 146 2.08 4.07 12.60
C PRO A 146 1.13 3.67 13.75
N ARG A 147 0.54 4.66 14.41
CA ARG A 147 -0.47 4.41 15.45
C ARG A 147 -1.86 4.15 14.85
N GLN A 148 -2.15 4.75 13.71
CA GLN A 148 -3.48 4.75 13.12
C GLN A 148 -3.47 4.97 11.61
N LEU A 149 -4.57 4.59 10.95
CA LEU A 149 -4.79 4.77 9.52
C LEU A 149 -4.93 6.26 9.19
N MET A 150 -4.13 6.71 8.24
CA MET A 150 -4.14 8.08 7.74
C MET A 150 -4.59 8.11 6.28
N TYR A 151 -5.06 9.27 5.82
CA TYR A 151 -5.32 9.53 4.41
C TYR A 151 -4.97 10.96 3.98
N THR A 152 -4.81 11.16 2.68
CA THR A 152 -4.63 12.47 2.02
C THR A 152 -5.30 12.47 0.64
N ASN A 153 -5.42 13.66 0.04
CA ASN A 153 -5.87 13.83 -1.33
C ASN A 153 -4.70 14.26 -2.23
N GLU A 154 -4.60 13.64 -3.39
CA GLU A 154 -3.62 13.98 -4.43
C GLU A 154 -4.35 14.32 -5.73
N ILE A 155 -3.63 14.93 -6.67
CA ILE A 155 -4.09 15.14 -8.04
C ILE A 155 -3.24 14.29 -8.98
N VAL A 156 -3.89 13.59 -9.91
CA VAL A 156 -3.21 12.85 -10.98
C VAL A 156 -2.45 13.82 -11.87
N LEU A 157 -1.18 13.51 -12.14
CA LEU A 157 -0.32 14.25 -13.04
C LEU A 157 -0.31 13.63 -14.44
N PRO A 158 0.01 14.43 -15.48
CA PRO A 158 0.30 13.89 -16.81
C PRO A 158 1.48 12.91 -16.82
N ASP A 159 1.46 11.96 -17.76
CA ASP A 159 2.45 10.87 -17.86
C ASP A 159 3.90 11.38 -17.94
N ASN A 160 4.13 12.54 -18.56
CA ASN A 160 5.47 13.13 -18.68
C ASN A 160 6.11 13.49 -17.33
N HIS A 161 5.32 13.62 -16.26
CA HIS A 161 5.85 13.79 -14.90
C HIS A 161 6.41 12.50 -14.30
N CYS A 162 6.06 11.34 -14.86
CA CYS A 162 6.61 10.04 -14.47
C CYS A 162 7.92 9.72 -15.17
N ASP A 163 8.14 10.27 -16.36
CA ASP A 163 9.32 9.98 -17.19
C ASP A 163 10.65 10.40 -16.53
N ASP A 164 10.60 11.32 -15.58
CA ASP A 164 11.77 11.75 -14.79
C ASP A 164 12.29 10.66 -13.83
N TYR A 165 11.54 9.56 -13.64
CA TYR A 165 11.91 8.46 -12.74
C TYR A 165 12.41 7.23 -13.51
N GLU A 166 13.67 6.88 -13.28
CA GLU A 166 14.30 5.71 -13.90
C GLU A 166 13.54 4.41 -13.55
N GLY A 167 13.26 3.59 -14.57
CA GLY A 167 12.59 2.30 -14.41
C GLY A 167 11.05 2.35 -14.40
N VAL A 168 10.45 3.54 -14.52
CA VAL A 168 8.99 3.69 -14.60
C VAL A 168 8.48 3.39 -16.01
N LEU A 169 7.44 2.56 -16.10
CA LEU A 169 6.74 2.26 -17.35
C LEU A 169 5.32 2.85 -17.30
N ILE A 170 5.08 3.92 -18.06
CA ILE A 170 3.80 4.66 -18.06
C ILE A 170 2.59 3.80 -18.46
N SER A 171 2.78 2.70 -19.20
CA SER A 171 1.68 1.77 -19.51
C SER A 171 1.21 0.93 -18.32
N LYS A 172 1.95 0.97 -17.19
CA LYS A 172 1.65 0.22 -15.95
C LYS A 172 1.60 1.11 -14.70
N THR A 173 1.83 2.41 -14.84
CA THR A 173 1.99 3.34 -13.71
C THR A 173 1.35 4.69 -14.03
N PHE A 174 1.02 5.48 -13.00
CA PHE A 174 0.59 6.87 -13.15
C PHE A 174 1.17 7.67 -11.98
N CYS A 175 1.33 8.98 -12.16
CA CYS A 175 1.87 9.86 -11.12
C CYS A 175 0.77 10.68 -10.47
N ALA A 176 0.96 10.99 -9.20
CA ALA A 176 0.09 11.90 -8.47
C ALA A 176 0.91 12.77 -7.53
N LYS A 177 0.42 13.97 -7.27
CA LYS A 177 1.07 14.91 -6.35
C LYS A 177 0.06 15.65 -5.51
N ALA A 178 0.51 15.98 -4.30
CA ALA A 178 -0.31 16.62 -3.32
C ALA A 178 -0.51 18.10 -3.63
N ARG A 179 -1.69 18.60 -3.29
CA ARG A 179 -1.89 20.05 -3.10
C ARG A 179 -1.34 20.46 -1.73
N GLY A 180 -0.01 20.51 -1.60
CA GLY A 180 0.72 21.03 -0.43
C GLY A 180 1.13 20.00 0.65
N THR A 181 0.79 18.72 0.52
CA THR A 181 0.93 17.68 1.58
C THR A 181 1.19 16.25 1.03
N GLY A 182 2.43 15.79 0.93
CA GLY A 182 2.77 14.52 0.24
C GLY A 182 2.49 13.21 1.00
N ILE A 183 2.42 12.11 0.24
CA ILE A 183 2.30 10.73 0.72
C ILE A 183 3.56 10.29 1.50
N CYS A 184 4.72 10.70 0.99
CA CYS A 184 6.04 10.51 1.58
C CYS A 184 6.73 11.87 1.76
N ARG A 185 7.77 11.94 2.60
CA ARG A 185 8.66 13.10 2.60
C ARG A 185 9.47 13.09 1.31
N THR A 186 9.42 14.17 0.55
CA THR A 186 10.45 14.43 -0.47
C THR A 186 11.76 14.70 0.27
N MET A 187 12.86 14.04 -0.10
CA MET A 187 14.18 14.55 0.26
C MET A 187 14.26 15.97 -0.28
N VAL A 188 14.38 16.95 0.61
CA VAL A 188 14.66 18.33 0.21
C VAL A 188 16.05 18.27 -0.45
N GLN A 189 16.09 18.32 -1.78
CA GLN A 189 17.33 18.66 -2.46
C GLN A 189 17.60 20.14 -2.13
N ASN A 190 18.64 20.36 -1.33
CA ASN A 190 19.21 21.69 -1.10
C ASN A 190 19.78 22.27 -2.39
#